data_AF-A0A2Z6MUM2-F1
#
_entry.id   AF-A0A2Z6MUM2-F1
#
_cell.length_a   1.000
_cell.length_b   1.000
_cell.length_c   1.000
_cell.angle_alpha   90.00
_cell.angle_beta   90.00
_cell.angle_gamma   90.00
#
_symmetry.space_group_name_H-M   'P 1'
#
loop_
_entity.id
_entity.type
_entity.pdbx_description
1 polymer ?
#
loop_
_entity_poly.entity_id
_entity_poly.type
_entity_poly.pdbx_seq_one_letter_code
_entity_poly.pdbx_strand_id
1 'polypeptide(L)'
;MAICSSDSSILKGRSNKSVFLHGFQESIGVRDQLQDQIGPGCSSVAYGASEEIGPFRLNKTTSGLYINKFAWNTVANLLFLEAPAGVGFSYTNRSSDLLDTGDRRTAQDSLEFVIQWLERFPRYKNRELYITGESYAGHYVPQLAKEIMTYNIKAKQPINLKGIMVGNAVTDNYYDNLGTVTYWWSHAMISDQTYKQLISTCDFHHQKESDECESLYSYAMDQEFGNIDQYNIYAPPCNHSDGSSSGTHHTIRLPHLPHLAFRKMAGYDPCTEKYAEVYYNRPDVQKALHANTTGIPYKWTACSEILNRNWNDTDVSVLPLYRELIAHGWGCRLSGSSNSNKICTCTA
;
A
#
# COMPACT_ATOMS: atom_id res chain seq x y z
N MET A 1 6.62 13.43 12.38
CA MET A 1 5.70 13.34 13.54
C MET A 1 4.46 12.61 13.06
N ALA A 2 4.38 11.29 13.27
CA ALA A 2 3.23 10.51 12.80
C ALA A 2 2.07 10.62 13.81
N ILE A 3 0.85 10.61 13.28
CA ILE A 3 -0.37 10.87 14.03
C ILE A 3 -0.76 9.60 14.78
N CYS A 4 -0.34 9.51 16.03
CA CYS A 4 -0.92 8.58 16.98
C CYS A 4 -1.97 9.33 17.80
N SER A 5 -3.22 8.90 17.69
CA SER A 5 -4.26 9.23 18.66
C SER A 5 -3.68 9.11 20.06
N SER A 6 -3.73 10.21 20.81
CA SER A 6 -3.24 10.29 22.18
C SER A 6 -4.00 9.36 23.15
N ASP A 7 -5.08 8.74 22.66
CA ASP A 7 -5.92 7.86 23.42
C ASP A 7 -5.52 6.39 23.21
N SER A 8 -4.53 5.98 24.00
CA SER A 8 -4.13 4.57 24.11
C SER A 8 -5.22 3.61 24.65
N SER A 9 -6.44 4.12 24.86
CA SER A 9 -7.61 3.35 25.25
C SER A 9 -8.18 2.50 24.10
N ILE A 10 -7.95 2.86 22.83
CA ILE A 10 -8.44 2.09 21.66
C ILE A 10 -7.57 0.84 21.39
N LEU A 11 -6.32 0.82 21.88
CA LEU A 11 -5.38 -0.30 21.72
C LEU A 11 -5.35 -1.27 22.92
N LYS A 12 -6.39 -1.30 23.76
CA LYS A 12 -6.48 -2.28 24.87
C LYS A 12 -6.88 -3.67 24.37
N GLY A 13 -5.99 -4.32 23.62
CA GLY A 13 -5.99 -5.79 23.50
C GLY A 13 -5.50 -6.41 24.81
N ARG A 14 -6.25 -7.38 25.37
CA ARG A 14 -5.91 -8.12 26.61
C ARG A 14 -4.72 -9.09 26.46
N SER A 15 -3.73 -8.73 25.66
CA SER A 15 -2.77 -9.68 25.10
C SER A 15 -1.34 -9.18 25.27
N ASN A 16 -0.47 -10.05 25.80
CA ASN A 16 0.99 -9.87 25.85
C ASN A 16 1.67 -9.95 24.45
N LYS A 17 0.89 -9.90 23.36
CA LYS A 17 1.36 -10.18 22.00
C LYS A 17 1.94 -8.95 21.29
N SER A 18 2.60 -9.24 20.20
CA SER A 18 3.51 -8.43 19.39
C SER A 18 2.90 -7.11 18.87
N VAL A 19 3.76 -6.15 18.52
CA VAL A 19 3.40 -4.91 17.83
C VAL A 19 3.60 -5.14 16.33
N PHE A 20 2.57 -4.87 15.53
CA PHE A 20 2.63 -4.92 14.07
C PHE A 20 2.62 -3.50 13.54
N LEU A 21 3.72 -3.08 12.93
CA LEU A 21 3.76 -1.86 12.14
C LEU A 21 3.16 -2.21 10.77
N HIS A 22 2.00 -1.65 10.42
CA HIS A 22 1.44 -1.80 9.09
C HIS A 22 1.61 -0.48 8.34
N GLY A 23 2.42 -0.54 7.29
CA GLY A 23 2.71 0.59 6.43
C GLY A 23 2.45 0.21 4.99
N PHE A 24 1.78 1.11 4.28
CA PHE A 24 1.81 1.28 2.83
C PHE A 24 0.96 0.24 2.06
N GLN A 25 -0.08 0.75 1.41
CA GLN A 25 -0.92 0.13 0.39
C GLN A 25 -0.98 1.14 -0.75
N GLU A 26 -0.98 0.75 -2.01
CA GLU A 26 -1.06 1.62 -3.20
C GLU A 26 -2.49 2.16 -3.49
N SER A 27 -2.60 3.19 -4.33
CA SER A 27 -3.81 3.52 -5.11
C SER A 27 -3.48 3.83 -6.56
N ILE A 28 -4.32 3.37 -7.49
CA ILE A 28 -4.29 3.76 -8.91
C ILE A 28 -5.29 4.88 -9.14
N GLY A 29 -4.79 6.06 -9.49
CA GLY A 29 -5.55 7.15 -10.09
C GLY A 29 -5.57 7.03 -11.61
N VAL A 30 -6.75 7.00 -12.22
CA VAL A 30 -6.90 7.07 -13.68
C VAL A 30 -6.83 8.53 -14.12
N ARG A 31 -5.64 9.01 -14.51
CA ARG A 31 -5.35 9.90 -15.66
C ARG A 31 -4.01 10.61 -15.49
N ASP A 32 -3.22 10.53 -16.57
CA ASP A 32 -1.94 11.20 -16.84
C ASP A 32 -0.73 10.73 -16.01
N GLN A 33 -0.04 9.76 -16.63
CA GLN A 33 1.33 9.24 -16.39
C GLN A 33 1.40 7.90 -15.65
N LEU A 34 2.01 6.92 -16.33
CA LEU A 34 2.25 5.53 -15.90
C LEU A 34 3.09 5.37 -14.62
N GLN A 35 3.52 6.48 -14.03
CA GLN A 35 4.10 6.56 -12.69
C GLN A 35 3.09 6.15 -11.59
N ASP A 36 1.79 6.24 -11.89
CA ASP A 36 0.68 5.99 -10.95
C ASP A 36 0.28 4.50 -10.77
N GLN A 37 1.00 3.56 -11.39
CA GLN A 37 0.61 2.14 -11.35
C GLN A 37 1.23 1.34 -10.19
N ILE A 38 2.29 1.84 -9.54
CA ILE A 38 3.08 1.10 -8.52
C ILE A 38 3.63 2.08 -7.43
N GLY A 39 2.92 3.18 -7.18
CA GLY A 39 3.49 4.36 -6.53
C GLY A 39 3.65 4.33 -5.00
N PRO A 40 4.73 4.90 -4.46
CA PRO A 40 4.83 5.27 -3.05
C PRO A 40 3.90 6.44 -2.70
N GLY A 41 3.60 6.62 -1.41
CA GLY A 41 2.92 7.84 -0.94
C GLY A 41 1.47 7.66 -0.47
N CYS A 42 1.06 6.44 -0.17
CA CYS A 42 -0.30 6.12 0.22
C CYS A 42 -0.47 5.77 1.70
N SER A 43 -1.64 6.12 2.24
CA SER A 43 -1.93 6.08 3.66
C SER A 43 -2.25 4.68 4.17
N SER A 44 -1.47 4.20 5.14
CA SER A 44 -1.78 2.99 5.91
C SER A 44 -3.02 3.13 6.80
N VAL A 45 -3.48 4.36 7.04
CA VAL A 45 -4.70 4.65 7.79
C VAL A 45 -5.93 4.59 6.89
N ALA A 46 -5.79 4.92 5.60
CA ALA A 46 -6.83 4.74 4.60
C ALA A 46 -7.10 3.24 4.38
N TYR A 47 -6.08 2.52 3.95
CA TYR A 47 -6.18 1.15 3.47
C TYR A 47 -6.06 0.14 4.62
N GLY A 48 -4.86 0.04 5.22
CA GLY A 48 -4.60 -0.92 6.29
C GLY A 48 -5.58 -0.81 7.47
N ALA A 49 -5.81 0.40 7.99
CA ALA A 49 -6.63 0.60 9.17
C ALA A 49 -8.15 0.56 8.89
N SER A 50 -8.59 1.07 7.75
CA SER A 50 -10.01 1.32 7.47
C SER A 50 -10.60 0.45 6.35
N GLU A 51 -9.77 -0.25 5.58
CA GLU A 51 -10.18 -1.13 4.48
C GLU A 51 -9.78 -2.59 4.68
N GLU A 52 -8.69 -2.88 5.39
CA GLU A 52 -8.10 -4.23 5.42
C GLU A 52 -8.03 -4.89 6.81
N ILE A 53 -7.04 -4.57 7.65
CA ILE A 53 -6.75 -5.36 8.85
C ILE A 53 -7.12 -4.65 10.16
N GLY A 54 -7.48 -3.37 10.10
CA GLY A 54 -7.83 -2.59 11.28
C GLY A 54 -9.17 -2.96 11.92
N PRO A 55 -9.41 -2.44 13.15
CA PRO A 55 -10.58 -2.78 13.96
C PRO A 55 -11.91 -2.25 13.41
N PHE A 56 -11.85 -1.26 12.52
CA PHE A 56 -13.01 -0.56 12.01
C PHE A 56 -12.98 -0.50 10.49
N ARG A 57 -14.16 -0.34 9.91
CA ARG A 57 -14.37 -0.13 8.48
C ARG A 57 -15.20 1.12 8.26
N LEU A 58 -14.94 1.80 7.15
CA LEU A 58 -15.72 2.97 6.74
C LEU A 58 -17.10 2.54 6.25
N ASN A 59 -18.14 3.21 6.74
CA ASN A 59 -19.47 3.07 6.15
C ASN A 59 -19.48 3.75 4.77
N LYS A 60 -20.18 3.17 3.80
CA LYS A 60 -20.40 3.74 2.45
C LYS A 60 -21.01 5.14 2.48
N THR A 61 -21.78 5.46 3.53
CA THR A 61 -22.36 6.79 3.74
C THR A 61 -21.38 7.82 4.31
N THR A 62 -20.12 7.44 4.56
CA THR A 62 -19.02 8.25 5.12
C THR A 62 -19.33 8.93 6.47
N SER A 63 -20.46 8.58 7.07
CA SER A 63 -20.97 9.17 8.31
C SER A 63 -20.38 8.55 9.57
N GLY A 64 -19.75 7.38 9.48
CA GLY A 64 -19.19 6.67 10.63
C GLY A 64 -18.47 5.37 10.28
N LEU A 65 -18.14 4.61 11.33
CA LEU A 65 -17.38 3.37 11.28
C LEU A 65 -18.21 2.16 11.73
N TYR A 66 -17.91 0.97 11.22
CA TYR A 66 -18.45 -0.30 11.73
C TYR A 66 -17.32 -1.28 12.11
N ILE A 67 -17.60 -2.22 13.01
CA ILE A 67 -16.57 -3.14 13.53
C ILE A 67 -16.17 -4.18 12.48
N ASN A 68 -14.86 -4.36 12.31
CA ASN A 68 -14.29 -5.46 11.55
C ASN A 68 -14.14 -6.71 12.43
N LYS A 69 -14.88 -7.78 12.11
CA LYS A 69 -14.82 -9.06 12.86
C LYS A 69 -13.54 -9.85 12.63
N PHE A 70 -12.78 -9.53 11.58
CA PHE A 70 -11.54 -10.19 11.19
C PHE A 70 -10.30 -9.33 11.46
N ALA A 71 -10.44 -8.31 12.31
CA ALA A 71 -9.36 -7.39 12.61
C ALA A 71 -8.17 -8.09 13.30
N TRP A 72 -6.97 -7.72 12.88
CA TRP A 72 -5.73 -8.31 13.42
C TRP A 72 -5.43 -7.87 14.84
N ASN A 73 -6.06 -6.78 15.31
CA ASN A 73 -5.92 -6.33 16.70
C ASN A 73 -6.54 -7.30 17.73
N THR A 74 -7.23 -8.35 17.28
CA THR A 74 -7.68 -9.47 18.13
C THR A 74 -6.52 -10.32 18.65
N VAL A 75 -5.40 -10.34 17.93
CA VAL A 75 -4.20 -11.14 18.27
C VAL A 75 -2.92 -10.31 18.40
N ALA A 76 -2.94 -9.04 18.01
CA ALA A 76 -1.77 -8.15 18.02
C ALA A 76 -2.12 -6.72 18.46
N ASN A 77 -1.09 -5.90 18.72
CA ASN A 77 -1.26 -4.46 18.79
C ASN A 77 -0.87 -3.88 17.43
N LEU A 78 -1.78 -3.17 16.78
CA LEU A 78 -1.54 -2.61 15.45
C LEU A 78 -1.09 -1.15 15.57
N LEU A 79 -0.06 -0.79 14.80
CA LEU A 79 0.42 0.57 14.61
C LEU A 79 0.41 0.87 13.11
N PHE A 80 -0.47 1.77 12.69
CA PHE A 80 -0.54 2.25 11.32
C PHE A 80 0.32 3.50 11.18
N LEU A 81 1.34 3.43 10.32
CA LEU A 81 2.28 4.52 10.08
C LEU A 81 2.03 5.11 8.70
N GLU A 82 1.58 6.35 8.63
CA GLU A 82 1.57 7.13 7.39
C GLU A 82 2.97 7.66 7.15
N ALA A 83 3.64 7.18 6.11
CA ALA A 83 4.97 7.64 5.71
C ALA A 83 5.11 7.53 4.18
N PRO A 84 6.02 8.29 3.57
CA PRO A 84 6.85 9.33 4.16
C PRO A 84 6.06 10.61 4.52
N ALA A 85 6.77 11.66 4.94
CA ALA A 85 6.17 12.98 5.14
C ALA A 85 5.52 13.47 3.82
N GLY A 86 4.26 13.90 3.88
CA GLY A 86 3.42 14.20 2.72
C GLY A 86 2.28 13.20 2.51
N VAL A 87 2.32 12.05 3.19
CA VAL A 87 1.26 11.03 3.13
C VAL A 87 0.23 11.26 4.23
N GLY A 88 -1.04 11.35 3.83
CA GLY A 88 -2.16 11.47 4.75
C GLY A 88 -2.00 12.64 5.71
N PHE A 89 -1.82 12.38 7.00
CA PHE A 89 -1.57 13.42 7.99
C PHE A 89 -0.09 13.61 8.38
N SER A 90 0.82 12.80 7.84
CA SER A 90 2.25 12.99 8.04
C SER A 90 2.73 14.17 7.20
N TYR A 91 3.40 15.15 7.82
CA TYR A 91 3.81 16.39 7.16
C TYR A 91 5.27 16.76 7.45
N THR A 92 5.77 17.71 6.67
CA THR A 92 7.10 18.33 6.81
C THR A 92 6.96 19.85 6.83
N ASN A 93 7.87 20.53 7.52
CA ASN A 93 7.96 22.00 7.51
C ASN A 93 8.74 22.53 6.29
N ARG A 94 9.36 21.64 5.51
CA ARG A 94 10.19 22.00 4.36
C ARG A 94 9.58 21.41 3.10
N SER A 95 9.00 22.26 2.26
CA SER A 95 8.35 21.82 1.01
C SER A 95 9.26 21.03 0.08
N SER A 96 10.57 21.31 0.08
CA SER A 96 11.55 20.56 -0.73
C SER A 96 11.63 19.08 -0.35
N ASP A 97 11.25 18.71 0.88
CA ASP A 97 11.25 17.29 1.27
C ASP A 97 10.22 16.49 0.47
N LEU A 98 9.12 17.11 0.04
CA LEU A 98 8.12 16.45 -0.80
C LEU A 98 8.59 16.20 -2.24
N LEU A 99 9.72 16.81 -2.63
CA LEU A 99 10.30 16.72 -3.97
C LEU A 99 11.64 15.96 -3.99
N ASP A 100 12.13 15.59 -2.80
CA ASP A 100 13.43 14.93 -2.59
C ASP A 100 13.26 13.88 -1.48
N THR A 101 12.37 12.93 -1.75
CA THR A 101 12.09 11.77 -0.91
C THR A 101 12.17 10.51 -1.77
N GLY A 102 12.67 9.44 -1.17
CA GLY A 102 12.74 8.13 -1.79
C GLY A 102 12.89 7.02 -0.75
N ASP A 103 13.20 5.81 -1.21
CA ASP A 103 13.33 4.59 -0.42
C ASP A 103 14.25 4.78 0.79
N ARG A 104 15.48 5.27 0.56
CA ARG A 104 16.51 5.40 1.60
C ARG A 104 16.08 6.35 2.71
N ARG A 105 15.56 7.53 2.34
CA ARG A 105 15.10 8.53 3.32
C ARG A 105 13.91 7.99 4.12
N THR A 106 12.98 7.34 3.44
CA THR A 106 11.78 6.77 4.07
C THR A 106 12.13 5.69 5.08
N ALA A 107 13.10 4.83 4.78
CA ALA A 107 13.58 3.81 5.72
C ALA A 107 14.22 4.42 6.98
N GLN A 108 15.05 5.46 6.82
CA GLN A 108 15.70 6.17 7.93
C GLN A 108 14.69 6.91 8.82
N ASP A 109 13.77 7.67 8.20
CA ASP A 109 12.73 8.41 8.92
C ASP A 109 11.77 7.44 9.65
N SER A 110 11.50 6.27 9.06
CA SER A 110 10.70 5.22 9.69
C SER A 110 11.41 4.57 10.88
N LEU A 111 12.72 4.33 10.80
CA LEU A 111 13.52 3.85 11.94
C LEU A 111 13.48 4.87 13.09
N GLU A 112 13.73 6.15 12.79
CA GLU A 112 13.69 7.22 13.79
C GLU A 112 12.30 7.30 14.43
N PHE A 113 11.23 7.18 13.65
CA PHE A 113 9.87 7.08 14.18
C PHE A 113 9.71 5.92 15.16
N VAL A 114 10.16 4.71 14.80
CA VAL A 114 10.04 3.52 15.67
C VAL A 114 10.80 3.73 16.98
N ILE A 115 12.02 4.28 16.93
CA ILE A 115 12.81 4.60 18.13
C ILE A 115 12.04 5.59 19.02
N GLN A 116 11.61 6.71 18.47
CA GLN A 116 10.89 7.75 19.21
C GLN A 116 9.55 7.27 19.77
N TRP A 117 8.84 6.41 19.02
CA TRP A 117 7.60 5.80 19.47
C TRP A 117 7.83 4.85 20.66
N LEU A 118 8.88 4.03 20.62
CA LEU A 118 9.24 3.15 21.73
C LEU A 118 9.71 3.93 22.97
N GLU A 119 10.38 5.07 22.79
CA GLU A 119 10.69 6.00 23.89
C GLU A 119 9.44 6.64 24.48
N ARG A 120 8.50 7.07 23.63
CA ARG A 120 7.22 7.67 24.07
C ARG A 120 6.32 6.65 24.76
N PHE A 121 6.36 5.39 24.34
CA PHE A 121 5.52 4.30 24.86
C PHE A 121 6.37 3.14 25.40
N PRO A 122 7.08 3.33 26.53
CA PRO A 122 8.09 2.39 27.01
C PRO A 122 7.54 0.99 27.35
N ARG A 123 6.22 0.86 27.59
CA ARG A 123 5.53 -0.43 27.79
C ARG A 123 5.65 -1.40 26.60
N TYR A 124 6.01 -0.89 25.42
CA TYR A 124 6.18 -1.71 24.20
C TYR A 124 7.64 -2.07 23.89
N LYS A 125 8.65 -1.47 24.56
CA LYS A 125 10.08 -1.68 24.27
C LYS A 125 10.52 -3.15 24.22
N ASN A 126 9.98 -3.98 25.12
CA ASN A 126 10.34 -5.39 25.21
C ASN A 126 9.41 -6.33 24.44
N ARG A 127 8.40 -5.79 23.73
CA ARG A 127 7.50 -6.61 22.93
C ARG A 127 8.17 -6.98 21.62
N GLU A 128 7.76 -8.13 21.09
CA GLU A 128 8.12 -8.52 19.74
C GLU A 128 7.54 -7.50 18.75
N LEU A 129 8.37 -7.03 17.82
CA LEU A 129 7.98 -6.18 16.72
C LEU A 129 7.93 -7.02 15.44
N TYR A 130 6.84 -6.90 14.70
CA TYR A 130 6.71 -7.38 13.33
C TYR A 130 6.44 -6.18 12.43
N ILE A 131 7.04 -6.17 11.24
CA ILE A 131 6.83 -5.11 10.26
C ILE A 131 6.08 -5.71 9.09
N THR A 132 4.96 -5.09 8.73
CA THR A 132 4.08 -5.59 7.69
C THR A 132 3.67 -4.48 6.74
N GLY A 133 3.30 -4.86 5.53
CA GLY A 133 2.79 -3.92 4.53
C GLY A 133 2.36 -4.62 3.25
N GLU A 134 1.92 -3.84 2.28
CA GLU A 134 1.44 -4.35 1.00
C GLU A 134 1.91 -3.50 -0.20
N SER A 135 1.88 -4.07 -1.41
CA SER A 135 2.33 -3.41 -2.64
C SER A 135 3.76 -2.85 -2.52
N TYR A 136 3.97 -1.54 -2.65
CA TYR A 136 5.28 -0.89 -2.55
C TYR A 136 5.93 -1.03 -1.16
N ALA A 137 5.19 -1.46 -0.14
CA ALA A 137 5.79 -1.88 1.12
C ALA A 137 6.76 -3.07 0.95
N GLY A 138 6.70 -3.78 -0.18
CA GLY A 138 7.73 -4.72 -0.59
C GLY A 138 9.13 -4.11 -0.58
N HIS A 139 9.28 -2.80 -0.83
CA HIS A 139 10.52 -2.04 -0.66
C HIS A 139 10.71 -1.57 0.79
N TYR A 140 9.72 -0.87 1.33
CA TYR A 140 9.83 -0.22 2.63
C TYR A 140 10.11 -1.17 3.80
N VAL A 141 9.42 -2.32 3.80
CA VAL A 141 9.48 -3.27 4.92
C VAL A 141 10.87 -3.92 5.05
N PRO A 142 11.47 -4.53 4.01
CA PRO A 142 12.82 -5.08 4.13
C PRO A 142 13.89 -4.00 4.32
N GLN A 143 13.73 -2.81 3.74
CA GLN A 143 14.66 -1.70 3.95
C GLN A 143 14.63 -1.21 5.41
N LEU A 144 13.44 -1.02 6.01
CA LEU A 144 13.31 -0.69 7.43
C LEU A 144 13.84 -1.80 8.33
N ALA A 145 13.60 -3.07 7.98
CA ALA A 145 14.15 -4.21 8.72
C ALA A 145 15.69 -4.17 8.75
N LYS A 146 16.33 -3.85 7.61
CA LYS A 146 17.78 -3.68 7.52
C LYS A 146 18.30 -2.49 8.34
N GLU A 147 17.60 -1.36 8.32
CA GLU A 147 17.94 -0.20 9.17
C GLU A 147 17.88 -0.56 10.65
N ILE A 148 16.85 -1.29 11.09
CA ILE A 148 16.72 -1.78 12.48
C ILE A 148 17.84 -2.77 12.82
N MET A 149 18.17 -3.70 11.93
CA MET A 149 19.28 -4.63 12.15
C MET A 149 20.61 -3.89 12.34
N THR A 150 20.87 -2.90 11.49
CA THR A 150 22.08 -2.06 11.56
C THR A 150 22.12 -1.24 12.85
N TYR A 151 20.98 -0.66 13.24
CA TYR A 151 20.81 0.05 14.52
C TYR A 151 21.12 -0.86 15.71
N ASN A 152 20.56 -2.07 15.71
CA ASN A 152 20.66 -3.04 16.81
C ASN A 152 22.08 -3.49 17.11
N ILE A 153 23.01 -3.46 16.13
CA ILE A 153 24.43 -3.79 16.34
C ILE A 153 25.08 -2.85 17.38
N LYS A 154 24.65 -1.57 17.42
CA LYS A 154 25.25 -0.53 18.27
C LYS A 154 24.33 -0.08 19.41
N ALA A 155 23.05 -0.45 19.38
CA ALA A 155 22.06 0.00 20.32
C ALA A 155 22.27 -0.60 21.71
N LYS A 156 22.21 0.23 22.76
CA LYS A 156 22.18 -0.24 24.15
C LYS A 156 20.89 -0.98 24.49
N GLN A 157 19.80 -0.62 23.83
CA GLN A 157 18.49 -1.25 23.93
C GLN A 157 18.03 -1.59 22.51
N PRO A 158 18.35 -2.79 22.00
CA PRO A 158 17.94 -3.23 20.67
C PRO A 158 16.42 -3.31 20.53
N ILE A 159 15.91 -2.99 19.35
CA ILE A 159 14.52 -3.22 18.97
C ILE A 159 14.33 -4.72 18.76
N ASN A 160 13.36 -5.32 19.45
CA ASN A 160 13.07 -6.76 19.38
C ASN A 160 12.28 -7.14 18.11
N LEU A 161 12.88 -6.89 16.95
CA LEU A 161 12.33 -7.24 15.65
C LEU A 161 12.37 -8.77 15.45
N LYS A 162 11.20 -9.38 15.21
CA LYS A 162 11.01 -10.82 15.07
C LYS A 162 10.64 -11.27 13.67
N GLY A 163 10.15 -10.38 12.83
CA GLY A 163 9.80 -10.76 11.48
C GLY A 163 9.24 -9.64 10.63
N ILE A 164 9.19 -9.90 9.34
CA ILE A 164 8.54 -9.07 8.35
C ILE A 164 7.50 -9.86 7.57
N MET A 165 6.45 -9.20 7.09
CA MET A 165 5.45 -9.80 6.20
C MET A 165 4.98 -8.78 5.16
N VAL A 166 5.11 -9.09 3.88
CA VAL A 166 4.61 -8.23 2.81
C VAL A 166 3.58 -8.98 1.95
N GLY A 167 2.42 -8.36 1.74
CA GLY A 167 1.36 -8.83 0.84
C GLY A 167 1.47 -8.15 -0.53
N ASN A 168 1.09 -8.84 -1.60
CA ASN A 168 1.00 -8.34 -2.97
C ASN A 168 2.18 -7.44 -3.38
N ALA A 169 3.38 -7.83 -2.96
CA ALA A 169 4.49 -6.92 -2.85
C ALA A 169 5.23 -6.72 -4.17
N VAL A 170 5.69 -5.49 -4.40
CA VAL A 170 6.67 -5.17 -5.44
C VAL A 170 8.05 -5.42 -4.86
N THR A 171 8.84 -6.25 -5.54
CA THR A 171 10.11 -6.76 -5.03
C THR A 171 11.23 -6.74 -6.05
N ASP A 172 10.91 -6.83 -7.34
CA ASP A 172 11.87 -6.83 -8.44
C ASP A 172 11.16 -6.37 -9.71
N ASN A 173 11.57 -5.21 -10.25
CA ASN A 173 10.92 -4.59 -11.40
C ASN A 173 10.75 -5.56 -12.56
N TYR A 174 11.80 -6.32 -12.90
CA TYR A 174 11.78 -7.22 -14.04
C TYR A 174 10.73 -8.31 -13.89
N TYR A 175 10.77 -9.04 -12.77
CA TYR A 175 9.83 -10.14 -12.56
C TYR A 175 8.40 -9.67 -12.31
N ASP A 176 8.23 -8.51 -11.67
CA ASP A 176 6.92 -7.96 -11.36
C ASP A 176 6.26 -7.38 -12.62
N ASN A 177 6.97 -6.57 -13.42
CA ASN A 177 6.45 -6.02 -14.68
C ASN A 177 6.15 -7.10 -15.73
N LEU A 178 7.08 -8.04 -15.94
CA LEU A 178 6.86 -9.17 -16.83
C LEU A 178 5.69 -10.03 -16.36
N GLY A 179 5.59 -10.23 -15.04
CA GLY A 179 4.49 -10.95 -14.39
C GLY A 179 3.14 -10.28 -14.65
N THR A 180 3.07 -8.95 -14.52
CA THR A 180 1.88 -8.13 -14.77
C THR A 180 1.38 -8.26 -16.21
N VAL A 181 2.25 -8.03 -17.19
CA VAL A 181 1.87 -8.14 -18.61
C VAL A 181 1.46 -9.57 -19.00
N THR A 182 2.15 -10.58 -18.45
CA THR A 182 1.80 -11.99 -18.65
C THR A 182 0.46 -12.33 -17.97
N TYR A 183 0.17 -11.74 -16.81
CA TYR A 183 -1.09 -11.91 -16.11
C TYR A 183 -2.26 -11.34 -16.91
N TRP A 184 -2.13 -10.11 -17.42
CA TRP A 184 -3.14 -9.48 -18.28
C TRP A 184 -3.46 -10.34 -19.50
N TRP A 185 -2.44 -10.86 -20.18
CA TRP A 185 -2.62 -11.71 -21.35
C TRP A 185 -3.28 -13.05 -21.00
N SER A 186 -2.77 -13.75 -19.99
CA SER A 186 -3.31 -15.06 -19.58
C SER A 186 -4.75 -15.01 -19.04
N HIS A 187 -5.22 -13.82 -18.62
CA HIS A 187 -6.57 -13.57 -18.16
C HIS A 187 -7.47 -12.88 -19.20
N ALA A 188 -7.02 -12.85 -20.46
CA ALA A 188 -7.74 -12.28 -21.60
C ALA A 188 -8.14 -10.80 -21.41
N MET A 189 -7.33 -10.05 -20.66
CA MET A 189 -7.47 -8.59 -20.52
C MET A 189 -6.81 -7.85 -21.69
N ILE A 190 -5.81 -8.47 -22.33
CA ILE A 190 -5.15 -7.95 -23.52
C ILE A 190 -5.07 -8.98 -24.63
N SER A 191 -4.96 -8.50 -25.87
CA SER A 191 -4.85 -9.33 -27.07
C SER A 191 -3.47 -9.97 -27.22
N ASP A 192 -3.39 -11.09 -27.96
CA ASP A 192 -2.12 -11.72 -28.35
C ASP A 192 -1.18 -10.74 -29.07
N GLN A 193 -1.74 -9.79 -29.82
CA GLN A 193 -0.97 -8.78 -30.53
C GLN A 193 -0.31 -7.81 -29.57
N THR A 194 -1.10 -7.23 -28.66
CA THR A 194 -0.63 -6.29 -27.64
C THR A 194 0.40 -6.94 -26.72
N TYR A 195 0.15 -8.18 -26.29
CA TYR A 195 1.12 -8.95 -25.49
C TYR A 195 2.46 -9.14 -26.24
N LYS A 196 2.43 -9.55 -27.51
CA LYS A 196 3.67 -9.72 -28.31
C LYS A 196 4.43 -8.40 -28.47
N GLN A 197 3.72 -7.29 -28.68
CA GLN A 197 4.34 -5.97 -28.78
C GLN A 197 5.02 -5.58 -27.46
N LEU A 198 4.33 -5.68 -26.33
CA LEU A 198 4.89 -5.40 -25.00
C LEU A 198 6.15 -6.23 -24.73
N ILE A 199 6.10 -7.55 -24.97
CA ILE A 199 7.25 -8.44 -24.78
C ILE A 199 8.43 -8.11 -25.70
N SER A 200 8.18 -7.56 -26.89
CA SER A 200 9.25 -7.20 -27.84
C SER A 200 9.83 -5.80 -27.66
N THR A 201 9.06 -4.88 -27.06
CA THR A 201 9.38 -3.45 -27.00
C THR A 201 9.88 -3.02 -25.61
N CYS A 202 9.35 -3.62 -24.54
CA CYS A 202 9.66 -3.24 -23.16
C CYS A 202 10.86 -4.02 -22.61
N ASP A 203 11.68 -3.39 -21.76
CA ASP A 203 12.82 -4.06 -21.10
C ASP A 203 12.46 -4.65 -19.73
N PHE A 204 11.41 -4.15 -19.11
CA PHE A 204 10.84 -4.54 -17.81
C PHE A 204 11.75 -4.27 -16.60
N HIS A 205 13.00 -3.84 -16.79
CA HIS A 205 13.97 -3.65 -15.72
C HIS A 205 13.83 -2.30 -15.02
N HIS A 206 13.30 -1.30 -15.71
CA HIS A 206 13.21 0.07 -15.20
C HIS A 206 11.80 0.39 -14.71
N GLN A 207 11.69 1.33 -13.76
CA GLN A 207 10.39 1.88 -13.38
C GLN A 207 9.79 2.77 -14.46
N LYS A 208 10.65 3.42 -15.25
CA LYS A 208 10.26 4.23 -16.40
C LYS A 208 10.82 3.58 -17.65
N GLU A 209 9.92 3.16 -18.53
CA GLU A 209 10.27 2.52 -19.78
C GLU A 209 10.48 3.56 -20.90
N SER A 210 10.79 3.06 -22.10
CA SER A 210 10.78 3.90 -23.30
C SER A 210 9.38 4.48 -23.54
N ASP A 211 9.29 5.69 -24.09
CA ASP A 211 8.00 6.32 -24.46
C ASP A 211 7.13 5.39 -25.32
N GLU A 212 7.78 4.56 -26.14
CA GLU A 212 7.13 3.57 -27.00
C GLU A 212 6.50 2.43 -26.19
N CYS A 213 7.20 1.88 -25.20
CA CYS A 213 6.65 0.90 -24.27
C CYS A 213 5.53 1.51 -23.39
N GLU A 214 5.72 2.72 -22.86
CA GLU A 214 4.69 3.42 -22.07
C GLU A 214 3.41 3.65 -22.89
N SER A 215 3.55 3.93 -24.19
CA SER A 215 2.40 4.05 -25.10
C SER A 215 1.64 2.72 -25.27
N LEU A 216 2.34 1.57 -25.25
CA LEU A 216 1.72 0.25 -25.32
C LEU A 216 0.99 -0.11 -24.03
N TYR A 217 1.56 0.23 -22.88
CA TYR A 217 0.87 0.09 -21.59
C TYR A 217 -0.40 0.93 -21.54
N SER A 218 -0.33 2.20 -21.97
CA SER A 218 -1.49 3.09 -22.04
C SER A 218 -2.56 2.51 -22.98
N TYR A 219 -2.16 2.01 -24.16
CA TYR A 219 -3.07 1.38 -25.10
C TYR A 219 -3.78 0.16 -24.48
N ALA A 220 -3.03 -0.73 -23.82
CA ALA A 220 -3.59 -1.91 -23.15
C ALA A 220 -4.67 -1.52 -22.12
N MET A 221 -4.35 -0.59 -21.23
CA MET A 221 -5.25 -0.16 -20.16
C MET A 221 -6.48 0.60 -20.69
N ASP A 222 -6.27 1.55 -21.61
CA ASP A 222 -7.34 2.44 -22.06
C ASP A 222 -8.25 1.80 -23.11
N GLN A 223 -7.71 0.90 -23.93
CA GLN A 223 -8.42 0.35 -25.10
C GLN A 223 -8.84 -1.11 -24.93
N GLU A 224 -8.08 -1.93 -24.20
CA GLU A 224 -8.34 -3.37 -24.12
C GLU A 224 -8.96 -3.82 -22.79
N PHE A 225 -8.55 -3.27 -21.65
CA PHE A 225 -9.06 -3.74 -20.33
C PHE A 225 -10.57 -3.56 -20.18
N GLY A 226 -11.12 -2.48 -20.73
CA GLY A 226 -12.52 -2.12 -20.53
C GLY A 226 -12.84 -1.79 -19.07
N ASN A 227 -14.01 -2.21 -18.59
CA ASN A 227 -14.52 -1.88 -17.25
C ASN A 227 -14.11 -2.94 -16.21
N ILE A 228 -12.80 -3.13 -16.03
CA ILE A 228 -12.18 -4.09 -15.10
C ILE A 228 -11.42 -3.33 -14.01
N ASP A 229 -11.55 -3.77 -12.77
CA ASP A 229 -10.71 -3.32 -11.66
C ASP A 229 -9.41 -4.12 -11.65
N GLN A 230 -8.27 -3.42 -11.70
CA GLN A 230 -6.94 -4.01 -11.79
C GLN A 230 -6.53 -4.75 -10.51
N TYR A 231 -6.96 -4.24 -9.34
CA TYR A 231 -6.67 -4.88 -8.05
C TYR A 231 -7.46 -6.16 -7.85
N ASN A 232 -8.62 -6.27 -8.51
CA ASN A 232 -9.43 -7.45 -8.46
C ASN A 232 -10.30 -7.60 -9.72
N ILE A 233 -9.80 -8.34 -10.71
CA ILE A 233 -10.44 -8.50 -12.01
C ILE A 233 -11.83 -9.16 -11.95
N TYR A 234 -12.20 -9.76 -10.81
CA TYR A 234 -13.48 -10.39 -10.57
C TYR A 234 -14.46 -9.50 -9.78
N ALA A 235 -14.01 -8.34 -9.31
CA ALA A 235 -14.84 -7.35 -8.64
C ALA A 235 -15.39 -6.32 -9.64
N PRO A 236 -16.59 -5.77 -9.38
CA PRO A 236 -17.07 -4.62 -10.16
C PRO A 236 -16.17 -3.41 -9.87
N PRO A 237 -15.81 -2.58 -10.86
CA PRO A 237 -15.07 -1.34 -10.59
C PRO A 237 -15.92 -0.30 -9.86
N CYS A 238 -15.26 0.71 -9.30
CA CYS A 238 -15.93 1.81 -8.60
C CYS A 238 -16.66 2.76 -9.58
N ASN A 239 -17.88 2.39 -10.00
CA ASN A 239 -18.69 3.18 -10.93
C ASN A 239 -19.65 4.16 -10.21
N HIS A 240 -19.08 5.24 -9.66
CA HIS A 240 -19.84 6.44 -9.30
C HIS A 240 -19.11 7.68 -9.81
N SER A 241 -19.47 8.04 -11.05
CA SER A 241 -19.46 9.37 -11.68
C SER A 241 -18.67 10.49 -10.98
N ASP A 242 -17.40 10.62 -11.36
CA ASP A 242 -16.76 11.92 -11.49
C ASP A 242 -16.82 12.33 -12.96
N GLY A 243 -17.83 13.10 -13.34
CA GLY A 243 -17.80 14.13 -14.40
C GLY A 243 -17.21 13.88 -15.81
N SER A 244 -16.75 12.69 -16.21
CA SER A 244 -16.21 12.46 -17.56
C SER A 244 -16.99 11.36 -18.28
N SER A 245 -18.25 11.64 -18.60
CA SER A 245 -18.94 10.98 -19.70
C SER A 245 -18.28 11.39 -21.02
N SER A 246 -17.31 10.60 -21.48
CA SER A 246 -16.79 10.66 -22.84
C SER A 246 -16.20 9.30 -23.22
N GLY A 247 -17.09 8.36 -23.53
CA GLY A 247 -16.76 7.05 -24.08
C GLY A 247 -18.05 6.30 -24.35
N THR A 248 -18.55 6.37 -25.58
CA THR A 248 -19.67 5.54 -26.05
C THR A 248 -19.22 4.09 -26.10
N HIS A 249 -19.24 3.39 -24.96
CA HIS A 249 -18.97 1.96 -24.93
C HIS A 249 -20.24 1.18 -25.26
N HIS A 250 -20.23 0.53 -26.42
CA HIS A 250 -21.23 -0.46 -26.80
C HIS A 250 -21.18 -1.62 -25.80
N THR A 251 -22.16 -1.68 -24.90
CA THR A 251 -22.41 -2.88 -24.10
C THR A 251 -22.91 -3.97 -25.03
N ILE A 252 -22.05 -4.93 -25.36
CA ILE A 252 -22.47 -6.17 -26.03
C ILE A 252 -23.33 -6.94 -25.03
N ARG A 253 -24.65 -6.78 -25.13
CA ARG A 253 -25.61 -7.64 -24.40
C ARG A 253 -25.59 -9.02 -25.03
N LEU A 254 -24.81 -9.93 -24.47
CA LEU A 254 -24.88 -11.35 -24.80
C LEU A 254 -26.24 -11.91 -24.31
N PRO A 255 -27.13 -12.42 -25.19
CA PRO A 255 -28.53 -12.69 -24.81
C PRO A 255 -28.78 -13.90 -23.90
N HIS A 256 -27.74 -14.64 -23.49
CA HIS A 256 -27.93 -15.96 -22.86
C HIS A 256 -26.94 -16.31 -21.74
N LEU A 257 -26.51 -15.36 -20.91
CA LEU A 257 -25.98 -15.72 -19.58
C LEU A 257 -27.07 -15.50 -18.52
N PRO A 258 -27.45 -16.54 -17.75
CA PRO A 258 -28.36 -16.35 -16.64
C PRO A 258 -27.71 -15.35 -15.67
N HIS A 259 -28.53 -14.45 -15.13
CA HIS A 259 -28.25 -13.48 -14.07
C HIS A 259 -27.81 -14.15 -12.74
N LEU A 260 -26.89 -15.12 -12.79
CA LEU A 260 -26.38 -15.85 -11.65
C LEU A 260 -25.02 -15.29 -11.24
N ALA A 261 -25.07 -14.46 -10.22
CA ALA A 261 -24.08 -14.43 -9.16
C ALA A 261 -22.62 -14.20 -9.59
N PHE A 262 -22.30 -12.98 -10.04
CA PHE A 262 -21.11 -12.36 -9.46
C PHE A 262 -21.38 -12.25 -7.96
N ARG A 263 -20.98 -13.28 -7.21
CA ARG A 263 -20.83 -13.16 -5.76
C ARG A 263 -20.02 -11.87 -5.58
N LYS A 264 -20.63 -10.83 -5.01
CA LYS A 264 -19.87 -9.80 -4.29
C LYS A 264 -18.91 -10.59 -3.43
N MET A 265 -17.64 -10.65 -3.80
CA MET A 265 -16.63 -11.24 -2.93
C MET A 265 -16.74 -10.44 -1.64
N ALA A 266 -17.16 -11.12 -0.58
CA ALA A 266 -17.48 -10.47 0.67
C ALA A 266 -16.18 -9.88 1.24
N GLY A 267 -16.01 -8.56 1.13
CA GLY A 267 -14.93 -7.84 1.83
C GLY A 267 -14.17 -6.79 1.01
N TYR A 268 -14.21 -6.84 -0.32
CA TYR A 268 -13.52 -5.85 -1.16
C TYR A 268 -14.51 -4.84 -1.74
N ASP A 269 -14.22 -3.55 -1.55
CA ASP A 269 -15.00 -2.43 -2.06
C ASP A 269 -14.06 -1.41 -2.71
N PRO A 270 -14.01 -1.33 -4.05
CA PRO A 270 -13.04 -0.49 -4.77
C PRO A 270 -13.27 1.01 -4.59
N CYS A 271 -14.37 1.41 -3.94
CA CYS A 271 -14.67 2.80 -3.64
C CYS A 271 -14.20 3.25 -2.25
N THR A 272 -13.51 2.40 -1.49
CA THR A 272 -13.16 2.68 -0.10
C THR A 272 -12.25 3.89 0.05
N GLU A 273 -11.32 4.10 -0.91
CA GLU A 273 -10.49 5.30 -1.01
C GLU A 273 -11.31 6.59 -0.92
N LYS A 274 -12.33 6.72 -1.78
CA LYS A 274 -13.22 7.90 -1.82
C LYS A 274 -13.93 8.12 -0.48
N TYR A 275 -14.33 7.03 0.18
CA TYR A 275 -14.97 7.10 1.49
C TYR A 275 -13.99 7.58 2.57
N ALA A 276 -12.74 7.16 2.49
CA ALA A 276 -11.68 7.56 3.41
C ALA A 276 -11.39 9.05 3.29
N GLU A 277 -11.28 9.58 2.07
CA GLU A 277 -11.01 11.00 1.85
C GLU A 277 -12.10 11.90 2.43
N VAL A 278 -13.37 11.51 2.28
CA VAL A 278 -14.47 12.24 2.90
C VAL A 278 -14.41 12.13 4.43
N TYR A 279 -14.17 10.94 4.98
CA TYR A 279 -14.21 10.70 6.42
C TYR A 279 -13.07 11.42 7.17
N TYR A 280 -11.83 11.27 6.71
CA TYR A 280 -10.65 11.83 7.39
C TYR A 280 -10.49 13.35 7.22
N ASN A 281 -11.15 13.96 6.23
CA ASN A 281 -11.25 15.42 6.13
C ASN A 281 -12.33 16.05 7.03
N ARG A 282 -13.12 15.25 7.77
CA ARG A 282 -14.09 15.81 8.71
C ARG A 282 -13.38 16.47 9.92
N PRO A 283 -13.76 17.71 10.31
CA PRO A 283 -13.12 18.39 11.44
C PRO A 283 -13.24 17.66 12.78
N ASP A 284 -14.37 16.98 13.02
CA ASP A 284 -14.58 16.21 14.25
C ASP A 284 -13.70 14.95 14.30
N VAL A 285 -13.52 14.29 13.16
CA VAL A 285 -12.59 13.15 13.02
C VAL A 285 -11.15 13.59 13.23
N GLN A 286 -10.70 14.67 12.57
CA GLN A 286 -9.34 15.19 12.76
C GLN A 286 -9.08 15.56 14.22
N LYS A 287 -10.03 16.25 14.86
CA LYS A 287 -9.95 16.57 16.29
C LYS A 287 -9.85 15.32 17.17
N ALA A 288 -10.65 14.29 16.90
CA ALA A 288 -10.65 13.06 17.68
C ALA A 288 -9.36 12.24 17.52
N LEU A 289 -8.76 12.27 16.34
CA LEU A 289 -7.47 11.62 16.07
C LEU A 289 -6.27 12.42 16.60
N HIS A 290 -6.49 13.64 17.11
CA HIS A 290 -5.45 14.63 17.31
C HIS A 290 -4.63 14.86 16.05
N ALA A 291 -5.30 14.79 14.91
CA ALA A 291 -4.74 15.08 13.61
C ALA A 291 -4.75 16.59 13.34
N ASN A 292 -3.86 17.03 12.45
CA ASN A 292 -3.83 18.41 11.96
C ASN A 292 -3.75 19.49 13.07
N THR A 293 -3.09 19.20 14.19
CA THR A 293 -2.96 20.15 15.31
C THR A 293 -2.06 21.34 14.98
N THR A 294 -1.26 21.25 13.91
CA THR A 294 -0.29 22.24 13.49
C THR A 294 -0.72 23.07 12.28
N GLY A 295 -1.91 22.81 11.72
CA GLY A 295 -2.38 23.50 10.51
C GLY A 295 -1.66 23.03 9.25
N ILE A 296 -1.73 21.72 8.97
CA ILE A 296 -1.28 21.09 7.73
C ILE A 296 -1.90 21.85 6.55
N PRO A 297 -1.09 22.33 5.58
CA PRO A 297 -1.55 23.26 4.55
C PRO A 297 -2.32 22.60 3.40
N TYR A 298 -2.53 21.28 3.46
CA TYR A 298 -3.20 20.49 2.43
C TYR A 298 -4.32 19.65 3.03
N LYS A 299 -5.26 19.23 2.17
CA LYS A 299 -6.31 18.27 2.54
C LYS A 299 -5.70 16.88 2.67
N TRP A 300 -6.26 16.08 3.57
CA TRP A 300 -5.89 14.68 3.66
C TRP A 300 -6.37 13.98 2.38
N THR A 301 -5.49 13.25 1.72
CA THR A 301 -5.80 12.37 0.58
C THR A 301 -5.35 10.96 0.92
N ALA A 302 -5.97 9.96 0.31
CA ALA A 302 -5.56 8.58 0.54
C ALA A 302 -4.14 8.34 0.03
N CYS A 303 -3.79 8.95 -1.11
CA CYS A 303 -2.46 8.92 -1.69
C CYS A 303 -1.97 10.31 -2.08
N SER A 304 -0.65 10.48 -2.02
CA SER A 304 0.02 11.75 -2.26
C SER A 304 0.62 11.80 -3.66
N GLU A 305 -0.12 12.42 -4.58
CA GLU A 305 0.29 12.66 -5.97
C GLU A 305 1.66 13.35 -6.08
N ILE A 306 1.95 14.28 -5.17
CA ILE A 306 3.21 15.02 -5.17
C ILE A 306 4.38 14.07 -4.88
N LEU A 307 4.22 13.16 -3.92
CA LEU A 307 5.27 12.20 -3.59
C LEU A 307 5.45 11.16 -4.70
N ASN A 308 4.35 10.66 -5.26
CA ASN A 308 4.40 9.71 -6.36
C ASN A 308 5.22 10.26 -7.54
N ARG A 309 4.91 11.49 -7.99
CA ARG A 309 5.57 12.11 -9.14
C ARG A 309 7.02 12.52 -8.91
N ASN A 310 7.44 12.67 -7.66
CA ASN A 310 8.77 13.19 -7.29
C ASN A 310 9.58 12.18 -6.46
N TRP A 311 9.32 10.88 -6.64
CA TRP A 311 10.08 9.83 -5.96
C TRP A 311 11.53 9.77 -6.49
N ASN A 312 12.50 10.07 -5.64
CA ASN A 312 13.88 10.36 -6.05
C ASN A 312 14.77 9.11 -6.14
N ASP A 313 14.61 8.16 -5.22
CA ASP A 313 15.40 6.92 -5.19
C ASP A 313 14.53 5.70 -4.96
N THR A 314 14.77 4.68 -5.78
CA THR A 314 14.16 3.35 -5.72
C THR A 314 15.18 2.32 -6.14
N ASP A 315 15.28 1.23 -5.38
CA ASP A 315 16.05 0.08 -5.84
C ASP A 315 15.32 -0.59 -7.02
N VAL A 316 16.05 -1.25 -7.93
CA VAL A 316 15.42 -2.08 -8.99
C VAL A 316 14.90 -3.41 -8.40
N SER A 317 15.54 -3.87 -7.34
CA SER A 317 15.25 -5.15 -6.71
C SER A 317 15.65 -5.12 -5.25
N VAL A 318 14.74 -5.54 -4.38
CA VAL A 318 15.00 -5.73 -2.95
C VAL A 318 15.26 -7.20 -2.59
N LEU A 319 15.29 -8.10 -3.59
CA LEU A 319 15.67 -9.50 -3.39
C LEU A 319 17.05 -9.69 -2.72
N PRO A 320 18.09 -8.86 -3.00
CA PRO A 320 19.34 -8.92 -2.25
C PRO A 320 19.16 -8.69 -0.75
N LEU A 321 18.24 -7.81 -0.34
CA LEU A 321 17.93 -7.56 1.08
C LEU A 321 17.31 -8.80 1.72
N TYR A 322 16.35 -9.45 1.05
CA TYR A 322 15.80 -10.72 1.54
C TYR A 322 16.87 -11.80 1.74
N ARG A 323 17.84 -11.90 0.82
CA ARG A 323 18.99 -12.82 0.98
C ARG A 323 19.84 -12.47 2.20
N GLU A 324 20.08 -11.18 2.43
CA GLU A 324 20.80 -10.69 3.61
C GLU A 324 20.05 -11.03 4.90
N LEU A 325 18.72 -10.83 4.95
CA LEU A 325 17.88 -11.20 6.10
C LEU A 325 17.95 -12.71 6.38
N ILE A 326 17.85 -13.55 5.34
CA ILE A 326 17.95 -15.02 5.45
C ILE A 326 19.32 -15.45 5.99
N ALA A 327 20.40 -14.83 5.48
CA ALA A 327 21.76 -15.11 5.94
C ALA A 327 21.97 -14.77 7.43
N HIS A 328 21.20 -13.82 7.98
CA HIS A 328 21.20 -13.47 9.40
C HIS A 328 20.29 -14.36 10.26
N GLY A 329 19.82 -15.48 9.72
CA GLY A 329 19.08 -16.51 10.45
C GLY A 329 17.55 -16.43 10.32
N TRP A 330 17.02 -15.49 9.53
CA TRP A 330 15.58 -15.36 9.35
C TRP A 330 15.05 -16.41 8.35
N GLY A 331 14.06 -17.20 8.77
CA GLY A 331 13.33 -18.09 7.88
C GLY A 331 12.32 -17.32 7.03
N CYS A 332 12.59 -17.14 5.74
CA CYS A 332 11.65 -16.55 4.78
C CYS A 332 10.80 -17.61 4.06
N ARG A 333 9.51 -17.32 3.87
CA ARG A 333 8.53 -18.14 3.16
C ARG A 333 7.72 -17.25 2.22
N LEU A 334 7.59 -17.68 0.98
CA LEU A 334 6.64 -17.12 0.02
C LEU A 334 5.41 -18.03 -0.03
N SER A 335 4.23 -17.44 0.10
CA SER A 335 2.93 -18.10 0.00
C SER A 335 2.09 -17.41 -1.06
N GLY A 336 1.54 -18.18 -2.00
CA GLY A 336 0.59 -17.66 -3.00
C GLY A 336 -0.84 -17.97 -2.58
N SER A 337 -1.77 -17.05 -2.87
CA SER A 337 -3.21 -17.34 -2.88
C SER A 337 -3.73 -17.52 -4.31
N SER A 338 -4.91 -18.13 -4.46
CA SER A 338 -5.46 -18.62 -5.74
C SER A 338 -5.78 -17.54 -6.80
N ASN A 339 -5.66 -16.25 -6.47
CA ASN A 339 -6.01 -15.13 -7.36
C ASN A 339 -4.83 -14.17 -7.55
N SER A 340 -3.61 -14.69 -7.75
CA SER A 340 -2.38 -13.90 -8.02
C SER A 340 -1.77 -13.16 -6.83
N ASN A 341 -2.44 -13.12 -5.67
CA ASN A 341 -1.86 -12.49 -4.48
C ASN A 341 -0.68 -13.32 -3.93
N LYS A 342 0.48 -12.67 -3.82
CA LYS A 342 1.70 -13.23 -3.20
C LYS A 342 1.85 -12.65 -1.80
N ILE A 343 2.14 -13.47 -0.79
CA ILE A 343 2.51 -13.03 0.56
C ILE A 343 3.91 -13.56 0.85
N CYS A 344 4.86 -12.67 1.12
CA CYS A 344 6.18 -13.02 1.62
C CYS A 344 6.23 -12.81 3.14
N THR A 345 6.76 -13.77 3.90
CA THR A 345 6.91 -13.68 5.36
C THR A 345 8.30 -14.14 5.75
N CYS A 346 9.03 -13.34 6.54
CA CYS A 346 10.31 -13.73 7.11
C CYS A 346 10.28 -13.61 8.62
N THR A 347 10.78 -14.61 9.34
CA THR A 347 10.78 -14.63 10.81
C THR A 347 12.15 -15.03 11.35
N ALA A 348 12.64 -14.31 12.36
CA ALA A 348 13.93 -14.47 13.03
C ALA A 348 13.99 -15.65 13.99
#